data_AF-E4NLR0-F1
#
_entry.id   AF-E4NLR0-F1
#
_cell.length_a   1.000
_cell.length_b   1.000
_cell.length_c   1.000
_cell.angle_alpha   90.00
_cell.angle_beta   90.00
_cell.angle_gamma   90.00
#
_symmetry.space_group_name_H-M   'P 1'
#
loop_
_entity.id
_entity.type
_entity.pdbx_description
1 polymer ?
#
loop_
_entity_poly.entity_id
_entity_poly.type
_entity_poly.pdbx_seq_one_letter_code
_entity_poly.pdbx_strand_id
1 'polypeptide(L)' 'MSEPKLRTPTKRTCERCGRVERWDAAQTTWRVVEADGERQVGSPYCIHEWDINGTFAPFEDKNAHA' A
#
# COMPACT_ATOMS: atom_id res chain seq x y z
N MET A 1 -3.03 17.01 25.56
CA MET A 1 -2.99 15.65 24.96
C MET A 1 -2.87 15.85 23.46
N SER A 2 -1.87 15.28 22.80
CA SER A 2 -1.75 15.40 21.35
C SER A 2 -2.75 14.48 20.66
N GLU A 3 -3.43 14.98 19.64
CA GLU A 3 -4.34 14.20 18.81
C GLU A 3 -3.55 13.12 18.03
N PRO A 4 -4.01 11.86 18.00
CA PRO A 4 -3.34 10.80 17.26
C PRO A 4 -3.41 11.10 15.76
N LYS A 5 -2.25 11.09 15.10
CA LYS A 5 -2.15 11.32 13.65
C LYS A 5 -2.29 10.00 12.92
N LEU A 6 -3.33 9.91 12.09
CA LEU A 6 -3.55 8.78 11.21
C LEU A 6 -2.60 8.87 10.00
N ARG A 7 -1.87 7.78 9.74
CA ARG A 7 -1.14 7.57 8.50
C ARG A 7 -1.94 6.67 7.58
N THR A 8 -1.84 6.90 6.28
CA THR A 8 -2.40 6.05 5.23
C THR A 8 -1.28 5.38 4.45
N PRO A 9 -1.46 4.13 4.00
CA PRO A 9 -0.45 3.46 3.19
C PRO A 9 -0.35 4.14 1.82
N THR A 10 0.87 4.31 1.34
CA THR A 10 1.16 4.86 -0.01
C THR A 10 1.63 3.81 -1.00
N LYS A 11 1.88 2.58 -0.52
CA LYS A 11 2.24 1.40 -1.29
C LYS A 11 1.56 0.19 -0.67
N ARG A 12 1.10 -0.74 -1.51
CA ARG A 12 0.64 -2.06 -1.10
C ARG A 12 1.13 -3.13 -2.06
N THR A 13 1.28 -4.34 -1.56
CA THR A 13 1.70 -5.52 -2.33
C THR A 13 0.70 -6.64 -2.09
N CYS A 14 0.28 -7.30 -3.16
CA CYS A 14 -0.69 -8.39 -3.08
C CYS A 14 0.02 -9.58 -2.49
N GLU A 15 -0.49 -10.11 -1.38
CA GLU A 15 0.15 -11.22 -0.66
C GLU A 15 0.10 -12.53 -1.45
N ARG A 16 -0.83 -12.61 -2.42
CA ARG A 16 -1.03 -13.82 -3.23
C ARG A 16 -0.21 -13.83 -4.51
N CYS A 17 -0.23 -12.74 -5.29
CA CYS A 17 0.41 -12.70 -6.61
C CYS A 17 1.55 -11.69 -6.73
N GLY A 18 1.87 -10.96 -5.67
CA GLY A 18 2.95 -9.98 -5.68
C GLY A 18 2.68 -8.71 -6.47
N ARG A 19 1.47 -8.50 -7.02
CA ARG A 19 1.08 -7.22 -7.65
C ARG A 19 1.39 -6.06 -6.70
N VAL A 20 2.10 -5.05 -7.18
CA VAL A 20 2.40 -3.85 -6.38
C VAL A 20 1.59 -2.67 -6.89
N GLU A 21 0.98 -1.94 -5.97
CA GLU A 21 0.25 -0.71 -6.27
C GLU A 21 0.76 0.44 -5.41
N ARG A 22 0.78 1.65 -5.97
CA ARG A 22 1.07 2.89 -5.27
C ARG A 22 -0.14 3.81 -5.26
N TRP A 23 -0.31 4.53 -4.17
CA TRP A 23 -1.35 5.55 -4.05
C TRP A 23 -0.98 6.75 -4.93
N ASP A 24 -1.91 7.12 -5.81
CA ASP A 24 -1.88 8.34 -6.60
C ASP A 24 -2.77 9.37 -5.91
N ALA A 25 -2.13 10.35 -5.25
CA ALA A 25 -2.84 11.40 -4.52
C ALA A 25 -3.58 12.37 -5.44
N ALA A 26 -3.14 12.55 -6.69
CA ALA A 26 -3.77 13.45 -7.64
C ALA A 26 -5.07 12.86 -8.19
N GLN A 27 -5.08 11.56 -8.43
CA GLN A 27 -6.25 10.82 -8.93
C GLN A 27 -7.04 10.16 -7.80
N THR A 28 -6.58 10.29 -6.55
CA THR A 28 -7.17 9.69 -5.35
C THR A 28 -7.46 8.19 -5.51
N THR A 29 -6.52 7.46 -6.09
CA THR A 29 -6.71 6.04 -6.43
C THR A 29 -5.41 5.23 -6.35
N TRP A 30 -5.52 3.91 -6.34
CA TRP A 30 -4.37 3.01 -6.42
C TRP A 30 -3.98 2.75 -7.88
N ARG A 31 -2.70 2.85 -8.19
CA ARG A 31 -2.14 2.59 -9.52
C ARG A 31 -1.16 1.42 -9.47
N VAL A 32 -1.30 0.48 -10.40
CA VAL A 32 -0.32 -0.59 -10.63
C VAL A 32 1.02 0.04 -10.99
N VAL A 33 2.10 -0.41 -10.36
CA VAL A 33 3.44 0.10 -10.67
C VAL A 33 3.93 -0.39 -12.02
N GLU A 34 4.75 0.44 -12.66
CA GLU A 34 5.50 0.06 -13.86
C GLU A 34 6.94 -0.28 -13.44
N ALA A 35 7.45 -1.40 -13.96
CA ALA A 35 8.84 -1.82 -13.83
C ALA A 35 9.35 -2.11 -15.25
N ASP A 36 10.48 -1.52 -15.62
CA ASP A 36 11.12 -1.70 -16.93
C ASP A 36 10.20 -1.39 -18.14
N GLY A 37 9.29 -0.43 -17.95
CA GLY A 37 8.31 -0.03 -18.98
C GLY A 37 7.08 -0.94 -19.07
N GLU A 38 6.97 -1.97 -18.23
CA GLU A 38 5.83 -2.88 -18.19
C GLU A 38 5.03 -2.75 -16.90
N ARG A 39 3.69 -2.72 -17.02
CA ARG A 39 2.79 -2.70 -15.87
C ARG A 39 2.81 -4.05 -15.16
N GLN A 40 3.11 -4.01 -13.87
CA GLN A 40 3.19 -5.18 -13.01
C GLN A 40 1.80 -5.61 -12.53
N VAL A 41 0.95 -6.00 -13.48
CA VAL A 41 -0.47 -6.34 -13.24
C VAL A 41 -0.67 -7.64 -12.46
N GLY A 42 0.38 -8.40 -12.17
CA GLY A 42 0.27 -9.68 -11.46
C GLY A 42 -0.63 -10.69 -12.20
N SER A 43 -1.20 -11.66 -11.48
CA SER A 43 -2.02 -12.71 -12.10
C SER A 43 -3.45 -12.23 -12.40
N PRO A 44 -3.97 -12.40 -13.64
CA PRO A 44 -5.35 -12.07 -14.00
C PRO A 44 -6.40 -12.87 -13.23
N TYR A 45 -6.07 -14.08 -12.79
CA TYR A 45 -6.97 -14.98 -12.05
C TYR A 45 -6.84 -14.84 -10.53
N CYS A 46 -6.05 -13.88 -10.05
CA CYS A 46 -5.90 -13.62 -8.63
C CYS A 46 -7.03 -12.73 -8.11
N ILE A 47 -7.74 -13.20 -7.08
CA ILE A 47 -8.52 -12.33 -6.21
C ILE A 47 -7.49 -11.70 -5.27
N HIS A 48 -7.07 -10.47 -5.57
CA HIS A 48 -5.99 -9.79 -4.87
C HIS A 48 -6.32 -9.61 -3.40
N GLU A 49 -5.41 -10.07 -2.55
CA GLU A 49 -5.46 -9.90 -1.12
C GLU A 49 -4.33 -8.98 -0.71
N TRP A 50 -4.67 -7.96 0.07
CA TRP A 50 -3.73 -6.97 0.57
C TRP A 50 -3.63 -7.15 2.07
N ASP A 51 -2.54 -6.66 2.64
CA ASP A 51 -2.37 -6.61 4.08
C ASP A 51 -3.44 -5.69 4.73
N ILE A 52 -4.62 -6.26 5.02
CA ILE A 52 -5.75 -5.58 5.66
C ILE A 52 -5.66 -5.73 7.18
N ASN A 53 -5.01 -6.80 7.67
CA ASN A 53 -4.99 -7.19 9.09
C ASN A 53 -3.60 -7.13 9.75
N GLY A 54 -2.54 -6.80 9.02
CA GLY A 54 -1.15 -7.00 9.42
C GLY A 54 -0.39 -5.73 9.77
N THR A 55 0.86 -5.66 9.29
CA THR A 55 1.97 -4.87 9.86
C THR A 55 1.81 -3.35 9.79
N PHE A 56 0.80 -2.87 9.07
CA PHE A 56 0.52 -1.45 8.96
C PHE A 56 -0.14 -0.90 10.24
N ALA A 57 0.64 -0.25 11.09
CA ALA A 57 0.10 0.56 12.19
C ALA A 57 -0.49 1.88 11.63
N PRO A 58 -1.79 2.16 11.81
CA PRO A 58 -2.44 3.36 11.26
C PRO A 58 -2.15 4.63 12.05
N PHE A 59 -1.53 4.54 13.23
CA PHE A 59 -1.18 5.69 14.06
C PHE A 59 0.33 5.96 13.98
N GLU A 60 0.72 7.22 13.80
CA GLU A 60 2.12 7.63 13.97
C GLU A 60 2.47 7.65 15.47
N ASP A 61 3.38 6.77 15.89
CA ASP A 61 3.92 6.78 17.23
C ASP A 61 4.96 7.91 17.35
N LYS A 62 4.78 8.86 18.28
CA LYS A 62 5.68 10.01 18.44
C LYS A 62 7.08 9.64 18.95
N ASN A 63 7.35 8.36 19.19
CA ASN A 63 8.60 7.83 19.70
C ASN A 63 9.23 6.75 18.78
N ALA A 64 8.73 6.56 17.56
CA ALA A 64 9.32 5.64 16.59
C ALA A 64 10.54 6.29 15.90
N HIS A 65 11.68 6.32 16.60
CA HIS A 65 12.98 6.51 15.98
C HIS A 65 13.50 5.16 15.47
N ALA A 66 13.46 4.94 14.15
CA ALA A 66 14.33 4.00 13.42
C ALA A 66 14.25 4.28 11.91
#